data_AF-A0AA91V7B6-F1
#
_entry.id   AF-A0AA91V7B6-F1
#
_cell.length_a   1.000
_cell.length_b   1.000
_cell.length_c   1.000
_cell.angle_alpha   90.00
_cell.angle_beta   90.00
_cell.angle_gamma   90.00
#
_symmetry.space_group_name_H-M   'P 1'
#
loop_
_entity.id
_entity.type
_entity.pdbx_description
1 polymer ?
#
loop_
_entity_poly.entity_id
_entity_poly.type
_entity_poly.pdbx_seq_one_letter_code
_entity_poly.pdbx_strand_id
1 'polypeptide(L)'
;MMPKAQDISDSLFGTLNEHQIFLIRHSWNHILFLEQAIEQLEARIDELLLTIPGVKKNTVASIIAEIGIEMSQFPSAQQLSSWAGVSPGNHESAGKKKHPDYKRKSAHQNNTL
;
A
#
# COMPACT_ATOMS: atom_id res chain seq x y z
N MET A 1 -19.42 -57.85 8.54
CA MET A 1 -19.03 -56.80 9.50
C MET A 1 -17.76 -56.18 8.93
N MET A 2 -17.83 -54.98 8.34
CA MET A 2 -16.64 -54.35 7.74
C MET A 2 -15.60 -54.08 8.85
N PRO A 3 -14.30 -54.35 8.63
CA PRO A 3 -13.30 -54.11 9.66
C PRO A 3 -13.24 -52.62 9.96
N LYS A 4 -13.41 -52.21 11.22
CA LYS A 4 -13.35 -50.81 11.69
C LYS A 4 -12.13 -50.02 11.19
N ALA A 5 -11.03 -50.70 10.87
CA ALA A 5 -9.84 -50.10 10.28
C ALA A 5 -10.07 -49.56 8.86
N GLN A 6 -10.92 -50.23 8.07
CA GLN A 6 -11.27 -49.83 6.72
C GLN A 6 -12.19 -48.60 6.72
N ASP A 7 -13.19 -48.56 7.61
CA ASP A 7 -14.10 -47.41 7.76
C ASP A 7 -13.34 -46.14 8.23
N ILE A 8 -12.32 -46.31 9.07
CA ILE A 8 -11.47 -45.18 9.52
C ILE A 8 -10.56 -44.71 8.37
N SER A 9 -10.00 -45.62 7.58
CA SER A 9 -9.21 -45.28 6.39
C SER A 9 -10.06 -44.54 5.36
N ASP A 10 -11.25 -45.05 5.07
CA ASP A 10 -12.19 -44.45 4.13
C ASP A 10 -12.77 -43.13 4.65
N SER A 11 -12.86 -42.93 5.97
CA SER A 11 -13.24 -41.64 6.58
C SER A 11 -12.08 -40.63 6.66
N LEU A 12 -10.83 -41.08 6.67
CA LEU A 12 -9.65 -40.21 6.63
C LEU A 12 -9.35 -39.72 5.21
N PHE A 13 -9.73 -40.49 4.18
CA PHE A 13 -9.51 -40.17 2.77
C PHE A 13 -10.79 -39.86 1.97
N GLY A 14 -11.97 -40.14 2.53
CA GLY A 14 -13.28 -39.78 1.97
C GLY A 14 -13.75 -38.46 2.56
N THR A 15 -14.00 -37.40 1.80
CA THR A 15 -14.21 -37.30 0.37
C THR A 15 -13.85 -35.86 -0.01
N LEU A 16 -12.68 -35.63 -0.62
CA LEU A 16 -12.49 -34.41 -1.39
C LEU A 16 -13.39 -34.53 -2.62
N ASN A 17 -14.58 -33.96 -2.53
CA ASN A 17 -15.54 -33.93 -3.63
C ASN A 17 -14.94 -33.10 -4.79
N GLU A 18 -15.32 -33.39 -6.04
CA GLU A 18 -14.91 -32.64 -7.23
C GLU A 18 -15.03 -31.13 -7.04
N HIS A 19 -16.10 -30.67 -6.40
CA HIS A 19 -16.28 -29.25 -6.08
C HIS A 19 -15.23 -28.71 -5.10
N GLN A 20 -14.87 -29.48 -4.07
CA GLN A 20 -13.82 -29.08 -3.12
C GLN A 20 -12.45 -29.10 -3.79
N ILE A 21 -12.16 -30.10 -4.63
CA ILE A 21 -10.95 -30.15 -5.44
C ILE A 21 -10.88 -28.95 -6.38
N PHE A 22 -12.00 -28.58 -7.00
CA PHE A 22 -12.11 -27.39 -7.85
C PHE A 22 -11.78 -26.11 -7.05
N LEU A 23 -12.39 -25.93 -5.87
CA LEU A 23 -12.11 -24.77 -5.02
C LEU A 23 -10.64 -24.73 -4.59
N ILE A 24 -10.08 -25.85 -4.14
CA ILE A 24 -8.67 -25.93 -3.72
C ILE A 24 -7.76 -25.60 -4.90
N ARG A 25 -8.01 -26.15 -6.09
CA ARG A 25 -7.24 -25.83 -7.31
C ARG A 25 -7.37 -24.36 -7.68
N HIS A 26 -8.56 -23.78 -7.58
CA HIS A 26 -8.77 -22.37 -7.85
C HIS A 26 -8.01 -21.48 -6.87
N SER A 27 -8.11 -21.76 -5.57
CA SER A 27 -7.35 -21.05 -4.53
C SER A 27 -5.84 -21.19 -4.73
N TRP A 28 -5.37 -22.39 -5.09
CA TRP A 28 -3.95 -22.62 -5.40
C TRP A 28 -3.48 -21.80 -6.59
N ASN A 29 -4.24 -21.81 -7.69
CA ASN A 29 -3.92 -20.99 -8.87
C ASN A 29 -3.92 -19.49 -8.53
N HIS A 30 -4.82 -19.05 -7.65
CA HIS A 30 -4.85 -17.67 -7.20
C HIS A 30 -3.65 -17.31 -6.32
N ILE A 31 -3.20 -18.23 -5.45
CA ILE A 31 -1.96 -18.05 -4.68
C ILE A 31 -0.78 -17.90 -5.63
N LEU A 32 -0.63 -18.80 -6.61
CA LEU A 32 0.45 -18.72 -7.60
C LEU A 32 0.41 -17.41 -8.40
N PHE A 33 -0.80 -16.97 -8.79
CA PHE A 33 -0.98 -15.69 -9.48
C PHE A 33 -0.52 -14.51 -8.61
N LEU A 34 -0.91 -14.48 -7.34
CA LEU A 34 -0.51 -13.43 -6.41
C LEU A 34 1.00 -13.46 -6.16
N GLU A 35 1.60 -14.64 -5.97
CA GLU A 35 3.06 -14.78 -5.81
C GLU A 35 3.80 -14.22 -7.03
N GLN A 36 3.36 -14.55 -8.24
CA GLN A 36 3.95 -14.03 -9.46
C GLN A 36 3.77 -12.51 -9.59
N ALA A 37 2.61 -11.97 -9.21
CA ALA A 37 2.36 -10.53 -9.21
C ALA A 37 3.26 -9.80 -8.20
N ILE A 38 3.47 -10.38 -7.01
CA ILE A 38 4.39 -9.85 -5.99
C ILE A 38 5.81 -9.82 -6.55
N GLU A 39 6.30 -10.89 -7.16
CA GLU A 39 7.64 -10.94 -7.74
C GLU A 39 7.83 -9.89 -8.85
N GLN A 40 6.84 -9.70 -9.72
CA GLN A 40 6.87 -8.66 -10.75
C GLN A 40 6.95 -7.26 -10.15
N LEU A 41 6.18 -7.00 -9.09
CA LEU A 41 6.20 -5.72 -8.39
C LEU A 41 7.52 -5.49 -7.68
N GLU A 42 8.05 -6.49 -6.99
CA GLU A 42 9.36 -6.42 -6.33
C GLU A 42 10.48 -6.12 -7.33
N ALA A 43 10.49 -6.77 -8.50
CA ALA A 43 11.46 -6.48 -9.55
C ALA A 43 11.36 -5.02 -10.04
N ARG A 44 10.14 -4.51 -10.23
CA ARG A 44 9.92 -3.13 -10.69
C ARG A 44 10.28 -2.08 -9.63
N ILE A 45 10.07 -2.42 -8.36
CA ILE A 45 10.42 -1.61 -7.19
C ILE A 45 11.93 -1.43 -7.06
N ASP A 46 12.68 -2.52 -7.22
CA ASP A 46 14.12 -2.53 -7.06
C ASP A 46 14.82 -1.59 -8.07
N GLU A 47 14.23 -1.37 -9.25
CA GLU A 47 14.78 -0.50 -10.30
C GLU A 47 14.64 1.01 -10.02
N LEU A 48 13.64 1.46 -9.25
CA LEU A 48 13.30 2.89 -9.15
C LEU A 48 13.35 3.43 -7.73
N LEU A 49 12.69 2.77 -6.77
CA LEU A 49 12.50 3.35 -5.43
C LEU A 49 13.61 2.98 -4.46
N LEU A 50 14.30 1.86 -4.67
CA LEU A 50 15.51 1.51 -3.90
C LEU A 50 16.73 2.38 -4.23
N THR A 51 16.67 3.17 -5.32
CA THR A 51 17.74 4.15 -5.64
C THR A 51 17.76 5.32 -4.65
N ILE A 52 16.68 5.53 -3.90
CA ILE A 52 16.56 6.60 -2.90
C ILE A 52 17.30 6.16 -1.62
N PRO A 53 18.39 6.86 -1.22
CA PRO A 53 19.15 6.50 -0.03
C PRO A 53 18.26 6.50 1.22
N GLY A 54 18.26 5.40 1.97
CA GLY A 54 17.48 5.25 3.20
C GLY A 54 16.08 4.66 3.03
N VAL A 55 15.61 4.45 1.79
CA VAL A 55 14.35 3.74 1.50
C VAL A 55 14.62 2.23 1.43
N LYS A 56 13.92 1.45 2.25
CA LYS A 56 14.04 -0.02 2.30
C LYS A 56 12.87 -0.68 1.55
N LYS A 57 13.04 -1.94 1.12
CA LYS A 57 12.02 -2.72 0.40
C LYS A 57 10.63 -2.66 1.05
N ASN A 58 10.54 -2.88 2.36
CA ASN A 58 9.27 -2.82 3.10
C ASN A 58 8.61 -1.43 3.00
N THR A 59 9.40 -0.35 3.08
CA THR A 59 8.90 1.02 2.94
C THR A 59 8.36 1.25 1.54
N VAL A 60 9.03 0.74 0.51
CA VAL A 60 8.54 0.82 -0.86
C VAL A 60 7.22 0.07 -1.04
N ALA A 61 7.15 -1.17 -0.54
CA ALA A 61 5.93 -1.98 -0.58
C ALA A 61 4.76 -1.26 0.09
N SER A 62 4.99 -0.64 1.26
CA SER A 62 3.98 0.18 1.93
C SER A 62 3.56 1.39 1.09
N ILE A 63 4.50 2.11 0.47
CA ILE A 63 4.16 3.25 -0.40
C ILE A 63 3.27 2.79 -1.55
N ILE A 64 3.62 1.72 -2.25
CA ILE A 64 2.84 1.21 -3.40
C ILE A 64 1.48 0.68 -2.97
N ALA A 65 1.37 0.04 -1.80
CA ALA A 65 0.09 -0.37 -1.26
C ALA A 65 -0.86 0.81 -1.02
N GLU A 66 -0.31 1.98 -0.66
CA GLU A 66 -1.09 3.20 -0.41
C GLU A 66 -1.42 3.98 -1.69
N ILE A 67 -0.49 4.09 -2.64
CA ILE A 67 -0.65 4.94 -3.83
C ILE A 67 -1.09 4.17 -5.08
N GLY A 68 -1.02 2.83 -5.04
CA GLY A 68 -1.25 1.95 -6.18
C GLY A 68 -0.06 1.86 -7.15
N ILE A 69 -0.20 1.05 -8.19
CA ILE A 69 0.83 0.86 -9.23
C ILE A 69 0.58 1.74 -10.47
N GLU A 70 -0.63 2.29 -10.59
CA GLU A 70 -1.07 3.12 -11.71
C GLU A 70 -0.89 4.61 -11.39
N MET A 71 0.26 5.17 -11.78
CA MET A 71 0.56 6.59 -11.55
C MET A 71 -0.26 7.54 -12.44
N SER A 72 -1.05 7.02 -13.38
CA SER A 72 -2.02 7.80 -14.17
C SER A 72 -3.07 8.52 -13.31
N GLN A 73 -3.30 8.02 -12.09
CA GLN A 73 -4.16 8.67 -11.09
C GLN A 73 -3.57 9.98 -10.54
N PHE A 74 -2.25 10.15 -10.63
CA PHE A 74 -1.53 11.34 -10.19
C PHE A 74 -0.75 11.95 -11.36
N PRO A 75 -1.38 12.82 -12.17
CA PRO A 75 -0.72 13.50 -13.30
C PRO A 75 0.60 14.21 -12.98
N SER A 76 0.84 14.59 -11.73
CA SER A 76 2.13 15.15 -11.30
C SER A 76 2.54 14.72 -9.88
N ALA A 77 3.85 14.78 -9.62
CA ALA A 77 4.40 14.53 -8.28
C ALA A 77 3.85 15.51 -7.23
N GLN A 78 3.50 16.74 -7.62
CA GLN A 78 2.88 17.72 -6.73
C GLN A 78 1.50 17.26 -6.27
N GLN A 79 0.68 16.67 -7.17
CA GLN A 79 -0.63 16.15 -6.82
C GLN A 79 -0.53 14.98 -5.85
N LEU A 80 0.40 14.04 -6.09
CA LEU A 80 0.68 12.96 -5.16
C LEU A 80 1.11 13.49 -3.78
N SER A 81 2.04 14.44 -3.74
CA SER A 81 2.53 15.02 -2.48
C SER A 81 1.44 15.78 -1.69
N SER A 82 0.50 16.40 -2.41
CA SER A 82 -0.64 17.09 -1.81
C SER A 82 -1.66 16.10 -1.27
N TRP A 83 -1.93 15.01 -1.99
CA TRP A 83 -2.80 13.92 -1.53
C TRP A 83 -2.22 13.23 -0.29
N ALA A 84 -0.92 12.92 -0.31
CA ALA A 84 -0.21 12.32 0.82
C ALA A 84 -0.02 13.27 2.01
N GLY A 85 -0.40 14.55 1.89
CA GLY A 85 -0.28 15.55 2.96
C GLY A 85 1.16 15.99 3.28
N VAL A 86 2.13 15.68 2.42
CA VAL A 86 3.57 15.99 2.59
C VAL A 86 4.03 17.21 1.77
N SER A 87 3.09 17.92 1.14
CA SER A 87 3.39 19.13 0.36
C SER A 87 3.90 20.27 1.25
N PRO A 88 4.90 21.07 0.84
CA PRO A 88 5.52 22.15 1.64
C PRO A 88 4.55 23.21 2.20
N GLY A 89 3.34 23.33 1.65
CA GLY A 89 2.30 24.22 2.16
C GLY A 89 1.54 23.68 3.39
N ASN A 90 1.61 22.38 3.66
CA ASN A 90 0.92 21.73 4.78
C ASN A 90 1.74 21.89 6.07
N HIS A 91 1.74 23.09 6.65
CA HIS A 91 2.50 23.41 7.87
C HIS A 91 1.82 22.85 9.12
N GLU A 92 1.74 21.53 9.22
CA GLU A 92 1.20 20.84 10.37
C GLU A 92 2.33 20.11 11.11
N SER A 93 2.65 20.59 12.31
CA SER A 93 3.59 19.91 13.22
C SER A 93 2.86 19.62 14.52
N ALA A 94 2.87 18.37 14.98
CA ALA A 94 2.25 17.95 16.24
C ALA A 94 0.77 18.37 16.39
N GLY A 95 -0.03 18.23 15.31
CA GLY A 95 -1.46 18.55 15.29
C GLY A 95 -1.81 20.05 15.32
N LYS A 96 -0.82 20.93 15.12
CA LYS A 96 -1.06 22.38 15.01
C LYS A 96 -0.80 22.85 13.58
N LYS A 97 -1.87 23.33 12.93
CA LYS A 97 -1.78 24.07 11.66
C LYS A 97 -1.17 25.44 11.92
N LYS A 98 0.05 25.68 11.42
CA LYS A 98 0.62 27.03 11.37
C LYS A 98 0.07 27.70 10.12
N HIS A 99 -0.81 28.68 10.29
CA HIS A 99 -1.11 29.61 9.21
C HIS A 99 0.15 30.42 8.89
N PRO A 100 0.49 30.65 7.61
CA PRO A 100 1.49 31.67 7.30
C PRO A 100 1.00 33.00 7.86
N ASP A 101 1.80 33.60 8.75
CA ASP A 101 1.51 34.91 9.35
C ASP A 101 1.23 35.91 8.22
N TYR A 102 -0.05 36.26 8.04
CA TYR A 102 -0.41 37.46 7.31
C TYR A 102 0.13 38.62 8.14
N LYS A 103 1.29 39.18 7.76
CA LYS A 103 1.87 40.37 8.39
C LYS A 103 0.77 41.42 8.54
N ARG A 104 0.29 41.64 9.76
CA ARG A 104 -0.47 42.86 10.07
C ARG A 104 0.47 44.03 9.78
N LYS A 105 0.16 44.87 8.80
CA LYS A 105 0.76 46.20 8.73
C LYS A 105 0.41 46.91 10.05
N SER A 106 1.40 47.17 10.89
CA SER A 106 1.25 47.95 12.12
C SER A 106 0.95 49.41 11.75
N ALA A 107 -0.10 49.96 12.35
CA ALA A 107 -0.41 51.38 12.32
C ALA A 107 0.60 52.20 13.13
N HIS A 108 0.78 53.46 12.71
CA HIS A 108 1.44 54.61 13.35
C HIS A 108 2.98 54.78 13.30
N GLN A 109 3.42 55.73 12.45
CA GLN A 109 4.32 56.85 12.78
C GLN A 109 3.82 58.08 11.95
N ASN A 110 3.09 59.02 12.56
CA ASN A 110 3.55 60.28 13.19
C ASN A 110 3.59 61.46 12.20
N ASN A 111 2.71 62.41 12.47
CA ASN A 111 2.61 63.75 11.88
C ASN A 111 3.81 64.62 12.31
N THR A 112 4.50 65.31 11.39
CA THR A 112 5.19 66.58 11.69
C THR A 112 5.49 67.37 10.39
N LEU A 113 4.93 68.59 10.34
CA LEU A 113 5.23 69.80 9.55
C LEU A 113 5.72 69.68 8.09
#